data_AF-A0A521U1E1-F1
#
_entry.id   AF-A0A521U1E1-F1
#
_cell.length_a   1.000
_cell.length_b   1.000
_cell.length_c   1.000
_cell.angle_alpha   90.00
_cell.angle_beta   90.00
_cell.angle_gamma   90.00
#
_symmetry.space_group_name_H-M   'P 1'
#
loop_
_entity.id
_entity.type
_entity.pdbx_description
1 polymer ?
#
loop_
_entity_poly.entity_id
_entity_poly.type
_entity_poly.pdbx_seq_one_letter_code
_entity_poly.pdbx_strand_id
1 'polypeptide(L)'
;MLPLRDENPHPPGYKPKVTYVLIAINVLVFLIEIAYTGQFIEFTNNNAYNLFYDWGAIPNCVTGASVSNIDFGEGPLQVACPDAPYISLLSSIFLHGGAMHLGGNMLFLWIFGDNIERKFGKIKYL
;
A
#
# COMPACT_ATOMS: atom_id res chain seq x y z
N MET A 1 5.46 -6.26 24.51
CA MET A 1 6.15 -5.01 24.13
C MET A 1 6.05 -4.88 22.62
N LEU A 2 5.72 -3.69 22.09
CA LEU A 2 5.76 -3.46 20.64
C LEU A 2 7.24 -3.32 20.22
N PRO A 3 7.72 -4.11 19.23
CA PRO A 3 9.08 -3.97 18.75
C PRO A 3 9.21 -2.63 18.02
N LEU A 4 10.22 -1.83 18.35
CA LEU A 4 10.48 -0.52 17.72
C LEU A 4 11.69 -0.54 16.79
N ARG A 5 12.57 -1.54 16.95
CA ARG A 5 13.82 -1.71 16.22
C ARG A 5 14.38 -3.12 16.48
N ASP A 6 15.25 -3.59 15.60
CA ASP A 6 16.15 -4.71 15.87
C ASP A 6 17.48 -4.30 16.52
N GLU A 7 18.27 -5.32 16.91
CA GLU A 7 19.62 -5.18 17.46
C GLU A 7 20.73 -5.56 16.47
N ASN A 8 20.42 -5.72 15.18
CA ASN A 8 21.41 -6.14 14.19
C ASN A 8 22.47 -5.05 13.99
N PRO A 9 23.76 -5.39 14.10
CA PRO A 9 24.82 -4.41 13.94
C PRO A 9 24.95 -3.97 12.49
N HIS A 10 25.12 -2.67 12.30
CA HIS A 10 25.33 -2.04 11.00
C HIS A 10 26.79 -1.61 10.84
N PRO A 11 27.42 -1.83 9.67
CA PRO A 11 28.76 -1.32 9.43
C PRO A 11 28.74 0.22 9.44
N PRO A 12 29.83 0.88 9.88
CA PRO A 12 29.89 2.34 9.93
C PRO A 12 29.53 2.98 8.59
N GLY A 13 28.57 3.90 8.61
CA GLY A 13 28.12 4.64 7.42
C GLY A 13 27.05 3.95 6.57
N TYR A 14 26.62 2.73 6.89
CA TYR A 14 25.47 2.11 6.22
C TYR A 14 24.18 2.89 6.50
N LYS A 15 23.41 3.14 5.44
CA LYS A 15 22.07 3.72 5.50
C LYS A 15 21.16 2.97 4.54
N PRO A 16 20.00 2.46 4.98
CA PRO A 16 19.06 1.71 4.16
C PRO A 16 18.26 2.67 3.27
N LYS A 17 18.86 3.07 2.14
CA LYS A 17 18.32 4.15 1.31
C LYS A 17 17.02 3.73 0.63
N VAL A 18 16.92 2.49 0.18
CA VAL A 18 15.72 2.00 -0.51
C VAL A 18 14.59 1.86 0.49
N THR A 19 14.86 1.33 1.69
CA THR A 19 13.87 1.26 2.77
C THR A 19 13.30 2.64 3.10
N TYR A 20 14.15 3.66 3.25
CA TYR A 20 13.70 5.02 3.54
C TYR A 20 12.90 5.63 2.38
N VAL A 21 13.29 5.37 1.13
CA VAL A 21 12.53 5.82 -0.04
C VAL A 21 11.16 5.15 -0.09
N LEU A 22 11.07 3.84 0.15
CA LEU A 22 9.79 3.12 0.19
C LEU A 22 8.89 3.64 1.31
N ILE A 23 9.43 3.89 2.51
CA ILE A 23 8.68 4.52 3.61
C ILE A 23 8.15 5.90 3.16
N ALA A 24 9.01 6.74 2.59
CA ALA A 24 8.62 8.07 2.14
C ALA A 24 7.53 8.04 1.06
N ILE A 25 7.62 7.10 0.11
CA ILE A 25 6.60 6.92 -0.93
C ILE A 25 5.26 6.49 -0.30
N ASN A 26 5.25 5.51 0.59
CA ASN A 26 4.02 5.06 1.25
C ASN A 26 3.37 6.18 2.07
N VAL A 27 4.17 6.98 2.79
CA VAL A 27 3.67 8.14 3.53
C VAL A 27 3.11 9.21 2.57
N LEU A 28 3.79 9.49 1.46
CA LEU A 28 3.31 10.46 0.47
C LEU A 28 1.98 10.02 -0.15
N VAL A 29 1.88 8.75 -0.55
CA VAL A 29 0.64 8.17 -1.08
C VAL A 29 -0.46 8.30 -0.03
N PHE A 30 -0.21 7.92 1.23
CA PHE A 30 -1.21 8.05 2.29
C PHE A 30 -1.68 9.49 2.52
N LEU A 31 -0.80 10.49 2.41
CA LEU A 31 -1.22 11.90 2.47
C LEU A 31 -2.14 12.29 1.31
N ILE A 32 -1.92 11.73 0.11
CA ILE A 32 -2.85 11.88 -1.03
C ILE A 32 -4.17 11.16 -0.76
N GLU A 33 -4.14 9.96 -0.17
CA GLU A 33 -5.35 9.22 0.22
C GLU A 33 -6.16 10.00 1.26
N ILE A 34 -5.52 10.63 2.26
CA ILE A 34 -6.19 11.52 3.22
C ILE A 34 -6.79 12.73 2.51
N ALA A 35 -6.07 13.35 1.58
CA ALA A 35 -6.58 14.50 0.83
C ALA A 35 -7.79 14.15 -0.04
N TYR A 36 -7.81 12.94 -0.63
CA TYR A 36 -8.90 12.45 -1.46
C TYR A 36 -10.11 11.99 -0.65
N THR A 37 -9.88 11.23 0.43
CA THR A 37 -10.95 10.66 1.26
C THR A 37 -11.45 11.63 2.33
N GLY A 38 -10.64 12.58 2.77
CA GLY A 38 -10.95 13.42 3.94
C GLY A 38 -10.94 12.66 5.27
N GLN A 39 -10.42 11.43 5.30
CA GLN A 39 -10.36 10.58 6.49
C GLN A 39 -8.90 10.29 6.86
N PHE A 40 -8.62 9.94 8.12
CA PHE A 40 -7.27 9.61 8.61
C PHE A 40 -7.21 8.24 9.30
N ILE A 41 -8.14 7.99 10.23
CA ILE A 41 -8.11 6.77 11.06
C ILE A 41 -8.53 5.54 10.25
N GLU A 42 -9.66 5.64 9.54
CA GLU A 42 -10.24 4.56 8.77
C GLU A 42 -10.98 5.14 7.56
N PHE A 43 -10.77 4.54 6.39
CA PHE A 43 -11.31 5.02 5.13
C PHE A 43 -12.57 4.23 4.77
N THR A 44 -13.74 4.84 4.97
CA THR A 44 -15.05 4.15 4.92
C THR A 44 -16.10 4.86 4.08
N ASN A 45 -15.79 6.05 3.57
CA ASN A 45 -16.75 6.84 2.78
C ASN A 45 -16.71 6.50 1.28
N ASN A 46 -17.59 7.15 0.51
CA ASN A 46 -17.69 6.93 -0.93
C ASN A 46 -16.41 7.31 -1.69
N ASN A 47 -15.66 8.32 -1.22
CA ASN A 47 -14.37 8.68 -1.83
C ASN A 47 -13.35 7.57 -1.62
N ALA A 48 -13.29 6.96 -0.43
CA ALA A 48 -12.46 5.79 -0.18
C ALA A 48 -12.83 4.64 -1.12
N TYR A 49 -14.13 4.35 -1.27
CA TYR A 49 -14.59 3.34 -2.21
C TYR A 49 -14.11 3.60 -3.64
N ASN A 50 -14.30 4.82 -4.16
CA ASN A 50 -13.86 5.17 -5.51
C ASN A 50 -12.33 5.04 -5.66
N LEU A 51 -11.57 5.55 -4.69
CA LEU A 51 -10.11 5.45 -4.68
C LEU A 51 -9.63 4.00 -4.75
N PHE A 52 -10.14 3.13 -3.88
CA PHE A 52 -9.72 1.72 -3.85
C PHE A 52 -10.24 0.93 -5.05
N TYR A 53 -11.38 1.31 -5.62
CA TYR A 53 -11.89 0.67 -6.82
C TYR A 53 -11.03 1.01 -8.06
N ASP A 54 -10.62 2.27 -8.18
CA ASP A 54 -9.84 2.75 -9.33
C ASP A 54 -8.37 2.34 -9.27
N TRP A 55 -7.78 2.30 -8.07
CA TRP A 55 -6.34 2.11 -7.87
C TRP A 55 -5.97 0.80 -7.15
N GLY A 56 -6.95 0.11 -6.57
CA GLY A 56 -6.77 -1.19 -5.91
C GLY A 56 -6.91 -2.37 -6.86
N ALA A 57 -6.23 -3.47 -6.54
CA ALA A 57 -6.23 -4.66 -7.40
C ALA A 57 -7.52 -5.45 -7.26
N ILE A 58 -8.34 -5.44 -8.33
CA ILE A 58 -9.56 -6.24 -8.45
C ILE A 58 -9.25 -7.44 -9.34
N PRO A 59 -9.15 -8.68 -8.80
CA PRO A 59 -8.71 -9.84 -9.55
C PRO A 59 -9.48 -10.05 -10.87
N ASN A 60 -10.80 -9.92 -10.82
CA ASN A 60 -11.66 -10.08 -11.99
C ASN A 60 -11.30 -9.10 -13.12
N CYS A 61 -11.05 -7.82 -12.79
CA CYS A 61 -10.65 -6.81 -13.77
C CYS A 61 -9.25 -7.08 -14.32
N VAL A 62 -8.30 -7.48 -13.46
CA VAL A 62 -6.93 -7.82 -13.87
C VAL A 62 -6.92 -9.03 -14.83
N THR A 63 -7.84 -9.98 -14.67
CA THR A 63 -7.95 -11.16 -15.55
C THR A 63 -8.72 -10.91 -16.85
N GLY A 64 -9.07 -9.65 -17.16
CA GLY A 64 -9.63 -9.27 -18.46
C GLY A 64 -11.15 -9.11 -18.50
N ALA A 65 -11.83 -9.11 -17.34
CA ALA A 65 -13.24 -8.73 -17.31
C ALA A 65 -13.41 -7.22 -17.56
N SER A 66 -14.48 -6.85 -18.24
CA SER A 66 -14.85 -5.44 -18.45
C SER A 66 -15.74 -4.88 -17.33
N VAL A 67 -16.33 -5.76 -16.50
CA VAL A 67 -17.19 -5.39 -15.38
C VAL A 67 -16.90 -6.26 -14.17
N SER A 68 -17.04 -5.68 -12.98
CA SER A 68 -17.02 -6.37 -11.69
C SER A 68 -18.42 -6.36 -11.08
N ASN A 69 -18.86 -7.51 -10.55
CA ASN A 69 -20.10 -7.61 -9.80
C ASN A 69 -19.76 -7.49 -8.30
N ILE A 70 -20.31 -6.47 -7.65
CA ILE A 70 -20.11 -6.23 -6.22
C ILE A 70 -21.47 -6.26 -5.53
N ASP A 71 -21.57 -6.96 -4.40
CA ASP A 71 -22.80 -7.02 -3.60
C ASP A 71 -22.49 -6.60 -2.17
N PHE A 72 -23.18 -5.57 -1.70
CA PHE A 72 -23.08 -5.03 -0.34
C PHE A 72 -24.23 -5.48 0.57
N GLY A 73 -25.01 -6.48 0.15
CA GLY A 73 -26.21 -6.96 0.86
C GLY A 73 -27.52 -6.39 0.33
N GLU A 74 -27.46 -5.52 -0.69
CA GLU A 74 -28.61 -4.90 -1.36
C GLU A 74 -28.81 -5.44 -2.80
N GLY A 75 -28.03 -6.46 -3.17
CA GLY A 75 -28.04 -7.08 -4.49
C GLY A 75 -26.83 -6.69 -5.35
N PRO A 76 -26.61 -7.41 -6.47
CA PRO A 76 -25.42 -7.23 -7.30
C PRO A 76 -25.45 -5.91 -8.07
N LEU A 77 -24.44 -5.08 -7.85
CA LEU A 77 -24.11 -3.91 -8.65
C LEU A 77 -23.02 -4.27 -9.66
N GLN A 78 -23.26 -3.94 -10.94
CA GLN A 78 -22.23 -4.01 -11.97
C GLN A 78 -21.50 -2.67 -12.08
N VAL A 79 -20.19 -2.72 -11.90
CA VAL A 79 -19.30 -1.56 -12.03
C VAL A 79 -18.28 -1.86 -13.14
N ALA A 80 -18.05 -0.89 -14.02
CA ALA A 80 -17.07 -1.02 -15.09
C ALA A 80 -15.66 -1.09 -14.49
N CYS A 81 -14.83 -2.01 -14.99
CA CYS A 81 -13.44 -2.10 -14.57
C CYS A 81 -12.65 -0.86 -15.03
N PRO A 82 -11.61 -0.44 -14.29
CA PRO A 82 -10.72 0.64 -14.73
C PRO A 82 -10.06 0.32 -16.08
N ASP A 83 -9.77 1.34 -16.89
CA ASP A 83 -9.21 1.21 -18.24
C ASP A 83 -7.85 0.46 -18.27
N ALA A 84 -7.07 0.58 -17.19
CA ALA A 84 -5.75 -0.01 -17.06
C ALA A 84 -5.64 -0.85 -15.77
N PRO A 85 -6.38 -1.98 -15.69
CA PRO A 85 -6.49 -2.74 -14.44
C PRO A 85 -5.16 -3.36 -14.01
N TYR A 86 -4.20 -3.55 -14.91
CA TYR A 86 -2.86 -4.05 -14.58
C TYR A 86 -2.01 -3.04 -13.79
N ILE A 87 -2.27 -1.74 -13.90
CA ILE A 87 -1.57 -0.71 -13.09
C ILE A 87 -1.88 -0.92 -11.61
N SER A 88 -3.10 -1.40 -11.32
CA SER A 88 -3.54 -1.69 -9.96
C SER A 88 -2.65 -2.71 -9.23
N LEU A 89 -1.98 -3.61 -9.95
CA LEU A 89 -1.05 -4.58 -9.35
C LEU A 89 0.15 -3.91 -8.68
N LEU A 90 0.57 -2.75 -9.20
CA LEU A 90 1.65 -1.96 -8.62
C LEU A 90 1.10 -0.94 -7.62
N SER A 91 0.05 -0.19 -7.99
CA SER A 91 -0.47 0.86 -7.11
C SER A 91 -1.07 0.31 -5.82
N SER A 92 -1.72 -0.86 -5.86
CA SER A 92 -2.33 -1.46 -4.66
C SER A 92 -1.34 -1.78 -3.55
N ILE A 93 -0.05 -1.95 -3.87
CA ILE A 93 1.02 -2.23 -2.90
C ILE A 93 1.27 -1.02 -1.99
N PHE A 94 0.93 0.19 -2.44
CA PHE A 94 1.16 1.44 -1.72
C PHE A 94 -0.09 2.03 -1.05
N LEU A 95 -1.28 1.49 -1.34
CA LEU A 95 -2.54 1.97 -0.80
C LEU A 95 -2.78 1.46 0.62
N HIS A 96 -3.35 2.29 1.50
CA HIS A 96 -3.62 1.96 2.89
C HIS A 96 -5.03 2.38 3.31
N GLY A 97 -5.82 1.44 3.85
CA GLY A 97 -7.17 1.68 4.38
C GLY A 97 -7.30 2.55 5.65
N GLY A 98 -6.21 3.12 6.15
CA GLY A 98 -6.24 3.97 7.36
C GLY A 98 -4.91 3.99 8.13
N ALA A 99 -4.85 4.84 9.16
CA ALA A 99 -3.63 5.13 9.90
C ALA A 99 -2.99 3.90 10.55
N MET A 100 -3.78 2.98 11.10
CA MET A 100 -3.25 1.76 11.72
C MET A 100 -2.64 0.80 10.68
N HIS A 101 -3.23 0.73 9.48
CA HIS A 101 -2.71 -0.09 8.40
C HIS A 101 -1.35 0.45 7.91
N LEU A 102 -1.24 1.77 7.66
CA LEU A 102 0.04 2.40 7.32
C LEU A 102 1.06 2.21 8.46
N GLY A 103 0.68 2.53 9.70
CA GLY A 103 1.57 2.46 10.85
C GLY A 103 2.14 1.06 11.07
N GLY A 104 1.31 0.03 10.92
CA GLY A 104 1.74 -1.37 10.97
C GLY A 104 2.77 -1.69 9.88
N ASN A 105 2.45 -1.40 8.62
CA ASN A 105 3.35 -1.69 7.50
C ASN A 105 4.68 -0.94 7.60
N MET A 106 4.65 0.35 7.97
CA MET A 106 5.85 1.15 8.13
C MET A 106 6.71 0.67 9.30
N LEU A 107 6.10 0.17 10.38
CA LEU A 107 6.83 -0.45 11.48
C LEU A 107 7.56 -1.72 11.03
N PHE A 108 6.91 -2.60 10.26
CA PHE A 108 7.55 -3.78 9.68
C PHE A 108 8.69 -3.40 8.73
N LEU A 109 8.44 -2.44 7.84
CA LEU A 109 9.44 -1.98 6.87
C LEU A 109 10.65 -1.33 7.57
N TRP A 110 10.41 -0.58 8.65
CA TRP A 110 11.44 0.03 9.49
C TRP A 110 12.30 -0.99 10.24
N ILE A 111 11.68 -2.05 10.79
CA ILE A 111 12.39 -3.06 11.60
C ILE A 111 13.14 -4.07 10.72
N PHE A 112 12.61 -4.43 9.55
CA PHE A 112 13.16 -5.53 8.77
C PHE A 112 13.77 -5.09 7.43
N GLY A 113 13.32 -3.98 6.86
CA GLY A 113 13.72 -3.57 5.52
C GLY A 113 15.21 -3.25 5.42
N ASP A 114 15.79 -2.63 6.44
CA ASP A 114 17.22 -2.29 6.48
C ASP A 114 18.13 -3.52 6.45
N ASN A 115 17.77 -4.59 7.15
CA ASN A 115 18.48 -5.87 7.17
C ASN A 115 18.40 -6.60 5.84
N ILE A 116 17.22 -6.58 5.19
CA ILE A 116 17.03 -7.21 3.89
C ILE A 116 17.81 -6.42 2.83
N GLU A 117 17.72 -5.08 2.81
CA GLU A 117 18.51 -4.22 1.92
C GLU A 117 20.02 -4.47 2.11
N ARG A 118 20.47 -4.62 3.36
CA ARG A 118 21.88 -4.90 3.67
C ARG A 118 22.32 -6.26 3.16
N LYS A 119 21.49 -7.29 3.35
CA LYS A 119 21.84 -8.68 3.03
C LYS A 119 21.85 -8.93 1.52
N PHE A 120 20.89 -8.38 0.79
CA PHE A 120 20.69 -8.67 -0.63
C PHE A 120 21.16 -7.55 -1.55
N GLY A 121 21.41 -6.36 -1.02
CA GLY A 121 21.69 -5.16 -1.79
C GLY A 121 20.42 -4.54 -2.39
N LYS A 122 20.54 -3.28 -2.80
CA LYS A 122 19.41 -2.42 -3.21
C LYS A 122 18.56 -2.98 -4.35
N ILE A 123 19.20 -3.55 -5.37
CA ILE A 123 18.53 -4.02 -6.59
C ILE A 123 17.73 -5.29 -6.34
N LYS A 124 18.20 -6.18 -5.46
CA LYS A 124 17.48 -7.42 -5.13
C LYS A 124 16.44 -7.23 -4.04
N TYR A 125 16.56 -6.15 -3.28
CA TYR A 125 15.59 -5.77 -2.28
C TYR A 125 14.35 -5.13 -2.91
N LEU A 126 14.53 -4.39 -4.01
CA LEU A 126 13.46 -3.93 -4.89
C LEU A 126 13.04 -5.04 -5.85
#